data_AF-A0A8H4S6W0-F1
#
_entry.id   AF-A0A8H4S6W0-F1
#
_cell.length_a   1.000
_cell.length_b   1.000
_cell.length_c   1.000
_cell.angle_alpha   90.00
_cell.angle_beta   90.00
_cell.angle_gamma   90.00
#
_symmetry.space_group_name_H-M   'P 1'
#
loop_
_entity.id
_entity.type
_entity.pdbx_description
1 polymer ?
#
loop_
_entity_poly.entity_id
_entity_poly.type
_entity_poly.pdbx_seq_one_letter_code
_entity_poly.pdbx_strand_id
1 'polypeptide(L)'
;MVIVIDALDECEKNEDIRTILKLVPQVQDSASIRLKVFLTSRPELHIRQEFQLNHQHEDLVLDKRPKEEIEHDIQLYLEDSLSKISKDNSLPTDWPGTDAKKKLTGMSVPLFIFAATLCRFVGDGIQSPEDRLDTIMRREVSGQMESIYQPPLSPCSWKTS
;
A
#
# COMPACT_ATOMS: atom_id res chain seq x y z
N MET A 1 10.60 13.16 -22.19
CA MET A 1 9.53 12.14 -22.14
C MET A 1 9.71 11.33 -20.88
N VAL A 2 8.64 10.90 -20.22
CA VAL A 2 8.69 10.04 -19.05
C VAL A 2 7.92 8.76 -19.35
N ILE A 3 8.50 7.62 -19.01
CA ILE A 3 7.82 6.32 -19.03
C ILE A 3 7.68 5.86 -17.57
N VAL A 4 6.49 5.40 -17.21
CA VAL A 4 6.22 4.77 -15.92
C VAL A 4 5.92 3.31 -16.18
N ILE A 5 6.72 2.42 -15.57
CA ILE A 5 6.49 0.98 -15.57
C ILE A 5 5.99 0.64 -14.17
N ASP A 6 4.71 0.31 -14.07
CA ASP A 6 4.08 -0.02 -12.79
C ASP A 6 4.11 -1.53 -12.55
N ALA A 7 4.38 -1.93 -11.30
CA ALA A 7 4.35 -3.30 -10.82
C ALA A 7 5.14 -4.29 -11.68
N LEU A 8 6.43 -4.02 -11.92
CA LEU A 8 7.31 -4.87 -12.75
C LEU A 8 7.29 -6.35 -12.30
N ASP A 9 7.18 -6.60 -10.99
CA ASP A 9 7.14 -7.94 -10.40
C ASP A 9 5.89 -8.76 -10.75
N GLU A 10 4.84 -8.14 -11.30
CA GLU A 10 3.64 -8.84 -11.79
C GLU A 10 3.85 -9.42 -13.21
N CYS A 11 5.03 -9.27 -13.81
CA CYS A 11 5.37 -9.91 -15.07
C CYS A 11 5.43 -11.45 -14.90
N GLU A 12 4.67 -12.17 -15.73
CA GLU A 12 4.56 -13.64 -15.63
C GLU A 12 5.91 -14.38 -15.74
N LYS A 13 6.87 -13.81 -16.47
CA LYS A 13 8.17 -14.44 -16.74
C LYS A 13 9.30 -13.57 -16.24
N ASN A 14 10.17 -14.16 -15.43
CA ASN A 14 11.41 -13.53 -14.96
C ASN A 14 12.32 -13.07 -16.12
N GLU A 15 12.28 -13.73 -17.26
CA GLU A 15 13.06 -13.33 -18.45
C GLU A 15 12.58 -12.01 -19.06
N ASP A 16 11.29 -11.70 -18.96
CA ASP A 16 10.74 -10.43 -19.45
C ASP A 16 11.23 -9.28 -18.55
N ILE A 17 11.22 -9.50 -17.22
CA ILE A 17 11.77 -8.55 -16.24
C ILE A 17 13.25 -8.28 -16.53
N ARG A 18 14.07 -9.32 -16.71
CA ARG A 18 15.49 -9.19 -17.06
C ARG A 18 15.70 -8.40 -18.35
N THR A 19 14.87 -8.66 -19.34
CA THR A 19 14.94 -7.99 -20.64
C THR A 19 14.63 -6.50 -20.48
N ILE A 20 13.58 -6.15 -19.74
CA ILE A 20 13.23 -4.76 -19.45
C ILE A 20 14.37 -4.04 -18.72
N LEU A 21 14.90 -4.64 -17.65
CA LEU A 21 15.97 -4.05 -16.84
C LEU A 21 17.28 -3.84 -17.62
N LYS A 22 17.57 -4.69 -18.61
CA LYS A 22 18.72 -4.50 -19.51
C LYS A 22 18.50 -3.44 -20.58
N LEU A 23 17.27 -3.28 -21.07
CA LEU A 23 16.95 -2.35 -22.15
C LEU A 23 16.80 -0.91 -21.68
N VAL A 24 16.23 -0.69 -20.49
CA VAL A 24 15.96 0.66 -19.96
C VAL A 24 17.21 1.56 -19.98
N PRO A 25 18.40 1.13 -19.50
CA PRO A 25 19.59 1.98 -19.54
C PRO A 25 20.08 2.25 -20.96
N GLN A 26 20.03 1.25 -21.86
CA GLN A 26 20.45 1.40 -23.26
C GLN A 26 19.62 2.45 -24.02
N VAL A 27 18.32 2.53 -23.71
CA VAL A 27 17.45 3.55 -24.31
C VAL A 27 17.74 4.94 -23.74
N GLN A 28 18.16 5.03 -22.48
CA GLN A 28 18.56 6.30 -21.85
C GLN A 28 19.89 6.84 -22.41
N ASP A 29 20.80 5.96 -22.84
CA ASP A 29 22.08 6.33 -23.46
C ASP A 29 21.94 6.82 -24.91
N SER A 30 20.75 6.71 -25.52
CA SER A 30 20.52 7.17 -26.89
C SER A 30 20.50 8.70 -26.99
N ALA A 31 21.46 9.27 -27.74
CA ALA A 31 21.64 10.72 -27.90
C ALA A 31 20.45 11.45 -28.54
N SER A 32 19.56 10.73 -29.22
CA SER A 32 18.44 11.34 -29.96
C SER A 32 17.22 11.64 -29.09
N ILE A 33 17.09 11.04 -27.89
CA ILE A 33 15.87 11.16 -27.07
C ILE A 33 16.22 11.29 -25.58
N ARG A 34 15.79 12.39 -24.95
CA ARG A 34 15.84 12.54 -23.48
C ARG A 34 14.67 11.79 -22.83
N LEU A 35 14.92 10.55 -22.43
CA LEU A 35 14.00 9.67 -21.74
C LEU A 35 14.30 9.58 -20.25
N LYS A 36 13.28 9.68 -19.40
CA LYS A 36 13.34 9.29 -17.99
C LYS A 36 12.40 8.11 -17.76
N VAL A 37 12.84 7.10 -17.03
CA VAL A 37 12.02 5.93 -16.71
C VAL A 37 11.86 5.87 -15.20
N PHE A 38 10.61 5.74 -14.75
CA PHE A 38 10.28 5.45 -13.36
C PHE A 38 9.69 4.05 -13.30
N LEU A 39 10.19 3.23 -12.39
CA LEU A 39 9.79 1.83 -12.26
C LEU A 39 9.34 1.58 -10.83
N THR A 40 8.22 0.89 -10.66
CA THR A 40 7.79 0.37 -9.36
C THR A 40 7.84 -1.16 -9.39
N SER A 41 8.27 -1.75 -8.28
CA SER A 41 8.18 -3.19 -8.08
C SER A 41 8.19 -3.53 -6.59
N ARG A 42 7.72 -4.72 -6.24
CA ARG A 42 8.10 -5.34 -4.96
C ARG A 42 9.59 -5.67 -4.95
N PRO A 43 10.21 -5.70 -3.76
CA PRO A 43 11.64 -5.95 -3.58
C PRO A 43 12.03 -7.43 -3.75
N GLU A 44 11.52 -8.11 -4.77
CA GLU A 44 11.81 -9.52 -5.01
C GLU A 44 13.30 -9.74 -5.31
N LEU A 45 13.85 -10.87 -4.83
CA LEU A 45 15.29 -11.13 -4.89
C LEU A 45 15.85 -11.02 -6.30
N HIS A 46 15.14 -11.60 -7.29
CA HIS A 46 15.59 -11.61 -8.67
C HIS A 46 15.62 -10.20 -9.29
N ILE A 47 14.69 -9.32 -8.91
CA ILE A 47 14.67 -7.92 -9.37
C ILE A 47 15.81 -7.13 -8.74
N ARG A 48 15.99 -7.27 -7.42
CA ARG A 48 17.08 -6.61 -6.68
C ARG A 48 18.46 -6.98 -7.23
N GLN A 49 18.68 -8.25 -7.56
CA GLN A 49 19.94 -8.72 -8.12
C GLN A 49 20.25 -8.06 -9.47
N GLU A 50 19.26 -7.92 -10.37
CA GLU A 50 19.46 -7.31 -11.68
C GLU A 50 19.76 -5.80 -11.59
N PHE A 51 19.16 -5.08 -10.63
CA PHE A 51 19.50 -3.69 -10.35
C PHE A 51 20.89 -3.55 -9.74
N GLN A 52 21.29 -4.44 -8.82
CA GLN A 52 22.65 -4.43 -8.26
C GLN A 52 23.75 -4.63 -9.30
N LEU A 53 23.46 -5.32 -10.40
CA LEU A 53 24.39 -5.49 -11.52
C LEU A 53 24.49 -4.25 -12.41
N ASN A 54 23.47 -3.38 -12.42
CA ASN A 54 23.36 -2.22 -13.30
C ASN A 54 23.21 -0.92 -12.49
N HIS A 55 24.31 -0.24 -12.16
CA HIS A 55 24.28 0.96 -11.30
C HIS A 55 23.74 2.25 -11.96
N GLN A 56 23.15 2.17 -13.16
CA GLN A 56 22.55 3.33 -13.86
C GLN A 56 21.09 3.57 -13.41
N HIS A 57 20.83 3.62 -12.11
CA HIS A 57 19.51 3.93 -11.55
C HIS A 57 19.64 4.58 -10.16
N GLU A 58 18.57 5.24 -9.72
CA GLU A 58 18.42 5.74 -8.36
C GLU A 58 17.30 4.94 -7.67
N ASP A 59 17.60 4.37 -6.51
CA ASP A 59 16.64 3.59 -5.73
C ASP A 59 15.85 4.48 -4.77
N LEU A 60 14.52 4.33 -4.79
CA LEU A 60 13.64 4.86 -3.76
C LEU A 60 12.92 3.71 -3.04
N VAL A 61 13.38 3.41 -1.83
CA VAL A 61 12.82 2.34 -1.00
C VAL A 61 11.63 2.87 -0.20
N LEU A 62 10.42 2.44 -0.56
CA LEU A 62 9.17 2.90 0.06
C LEU A 62 8.77 2.10 1.32
N ASP A 63 9.35 0.92 1.55
CA ASP A 63 8.98 0.01 2.66
C ASP A 63 9.60 0.39 4.03
N LYS A 64 10.45 1.43 4.08
CA LYS A 64 11.17 1.87 5.30
C LYS A 64 10.57 3.11 5.99
N ARG A 65 9.29 3.37 5.81
CA ARG A 65 8.65 4.47 6.55
C ARG A 65 8.51 4.09 8.03
N PRO A 66 8.79 5.02 8.97
CA PRO A 66 8.50 4.82 10.38
C PRO A 66 7.04 4.39 10.57
N LYS A 67 6.82 3.45 11.50
CA LYS A 67 5.46 2.97 11.79
C LYS A 67 4.54 4.13 12.18
N GLU A 68 5.11 5.11 12.87
CA GLU A 68 4.45 6.32 13.34
C GLU A 68 3.94 7.19 12.18
N GLU A 69 4.70 7.28 11.09
CA GLU A 69 4.28 8.01 9.87
C GLU A 69 3.15 7.27 9.16
N ILE A 70 3.24 5.94 9.04
CA ILE A 70 2.19 5.11 8.44
C ILE A 70 0.90 5.19 9.25
N GLU A 71 1.00 5.10 10.58
CA GLU A 71 -0.14 5.22 11.49
C GLU A 71 -0.80 6.60 11.38
N HIS A 72 0.00 7.66 11.32
CA HIS A 72 -0.50 9.02 11.14
C HIS A 72 -1.22 9.21 9.81
N ASP A 73 -0.64 8.75 8.69
CA ASP A 73 -1.24 8.86 7.36
C ASP A 73 -2.58 8.08 7.28
N ILE A 74 -2.63 6.89 7.88
CA ILE A 74 -3.85 6.08 7.95
C ILE A 74 -4.90 6.76 8.83
N GLN A 75 -4.51 7.33 9.97
CA GLN A 75 -5.43 8.06 10.84
C GLN A 75 -6.07 9.23 10.10
N LEU A 76 -5.27 10.07 9.42
CA LEU A 76 -5.76 11.19 8.64
C LEU A 76 -6.73 10.75 7.53
N TYR A 77 -6.39 9.68 6.82
CA TYR A 77 -7.25 9.11 5.80
C TYR A 77 -8.61 8.65 6.36
N LEU A 78 -8.60 7.93 7.49
CA LEU A 78 -9.81 7.45 8.14
C LEU A 78 -10.66 8.61 8.66
N GLU A 79 -10.04 9.64 9.24
CA GLU A 79 -10.74 10.83 9.71
C GLU A 79 -11.49 11.55 8.58
N ASP A 80 -10.81 11.79 7.46
CA ASP A 80 -11.42 12.41 6.28
C ASP A 80 -12.52 11.53 5.67
N SER A 81 -12.24 10.24 5.48
CA SER A 81 -13.17 9.30 4.85
C SER A 81 -14.43 9.07 5.68
N LEU A 82 -14.30 8.89 7.00
CA LEU A 82 -15.44 8.73 7.91
C LEU A 82 -16.23 10.03 8.06
N SER A 83 -15.57 11.20 7.99
CA SER A 83 -16.27 12.49 7.97
C SER A 83 -17.15 12.64 6.73
N LYS A 84 -16.68 12.20 5.55
CA LYS A 84 -17.48 12.17 4.32
C LYS A 84 -18.69 11.22 4.46
N ILE A 85 -18.46 10.00 4.94
CA ILE A 85 -19.53 9.03 5.18
C ILE A 85 -20.58 9.59 6.15
N SER A 86 -20.15 10.24 7.23
CA SER A 86 -21.05 10.88 8.19
C SER A 86 -21.93 11.94 7.52
N LYS A 87 -21.34 12.83 6.72
CA LYS A 87 -22.07 13.87 5.98
C LYS A 87 -23.07 13.28 4.98
N ASP A 88 -22.64 12.32 4.18
CA ASP A 88 -23.47 11.72 3.13
C ASP A 88 -24.67 10.95 3.70
N ASN A 89 -24.56 10.48 4.95
CA ASN A 89 -25.60 9.72 5.65
C ASN A 89 -26.31 10.53 6.75
N SER A 90 -26.08 11.84 6.84
CA SER A 90 -26.66 12.72 7.88
C SER A 90 -26.43 12.22 9.33
N LEU A 91 -25.27 11.63 9.59
CA LEU A 91 -24.86 11.16 10.91
C LEU A 91 -24.28 12.30 11.76
N PRO A 92 -24.13 12.11 13.08
CA PRO A 92 -23.45 13.08 13.94
C PRO A 92 -22.05 13.43 13.45
N THR A 93 -21.63 14.69 13.64
CA THR A 93 -20.31 15.17 13.18
C THR A 93 -19.15 14.49 13.91
N ASP A 94 -19.38 14.07 15.14
CA ASP A 94 -18.43 13.34 15.96
C ASP A 94 -18.39 11.84 15.64
N TRP A 95 -19.35 11.31 14.88
CA TRP A 95 -19.38 9.91 14.47
C TRP A 95 -18.07 9.49 13.75
N PRO A 96 -17.56 8.28 14.00
CA PRO A 96 -18.02 7.27 14.97
C PRO A 96 -17.46 7.43 16.40
N GLY A 97 -16.91 8.58 16.74
CA GLY A 97 -16.21 8.84 17.99
C GLY A 97 -14.70 8.56 17.90
N THR A 98 -13.94 9.20 18.79
CA THR A 98 -12.48 9.14 18.80
C THR A 98 -11.95 7.72 19.05
N ASP A 99 -12.57 6.97 19.98
CA ASP A 99 -12.13 5.62 20.33
C ASP A 99 -12.32 4.64 19.17
N ALA A 100 -13.44 4.75 18.46
CA ALA A 100 -13.70 3.96 17.25
C ALA A 100 -12.66 4.28 16.17
N LYS A 101 -12.40 5.56 15.90
CA LYS A 101 -11.38 5.97 14.91
C LYS A 101 -9.99 5.42 15.26
N LYS A 102 -9.58 5.53 16.53
CA LYS A 102 -8.30 4.99 17.00
C LYS A 102 -8.20 3.47 16.81
N LYS A 103 -9.28 2.76 17.11
CA LYS A 103 -9.37 1.30 16.91
C LYS A 103 -9.25 0.94 15.43
N LEU A 104 -9.99 1.63 14.56
CA LEU A 104 -9.92 1.44 13.10
C LEU A 104 -8.52 1.73 12.54
N THR A 105 -7.84 2.75 13.05
CA THR A 105 -6.44 3.03 12.70
C THR A 105 -5.56 1.85 13.07
N GLY A 106 -5.67 1.35 14.31
CA GLY A 106 -4.92 0.19 14.78
C GLY A 106 -5.15 -1.06 13.92
N MET A 107 -6.39 -1.33 13.54
CA MET A 107 -6.75 -2.44 12.64
C MET A 107 -6.17 -2.27 11.22
N SER A 108 -5.97 -1.03 10.80
CA SER A 108 -5.55 -0.71 9.44
C SER A 108 -4.05 -0.64 9.29
N VAL A 109 -3.29 -0.41 10.35
CA VAL A 109 -1.82 -0.37 10.29
C VAL A 109 -1.27 -1.79 10.01
N PRO A 110 -0.31 -1.95 9.08
CA PRO A 110 0.33 -0.93 8.24
C PRO A 110 -0.30 -0.76 6.84
N LEU A 111 -1.46 -1.38 6.59
CA LEU A 111 -2.06 -1.51 5.28
C LEU A 111 -3.12 -0.45 4.97
N PHE A 112 -2.72 0.57 4.21
CA PHE A 112 -3.66 1.60 3.72
C PHE A 112 -4.82 1.00 2.90
N ILE A 113 -4.57 -0.10 2.17
CA ILE A 113 -5.62 -0.80 1.41
C ILE A 113 -6.71 -1.36 2.33
N PHE A 114 -6.37 -1.74 3.57
CA PHE A 114 -7.35 -2.20 4.55
C PHE A 114 -8.22 -1.02 4.99
N ALA A 115 -7.62 0.13 5.35
CA ALA A 115 -8.37 1.34 5.68
C ALA A 115 -9.36 1.74 4.57
N ALA A 116 -8.90 1.74 3.32
CA ALA A 116 -9.73 2.09 2.17
C ALA A 116 -10.86 1.09 1.94
N THR A 117 -10.58 -0.21 2.04
CA THR A 117 -11.59 -1.26 1.92
C THR A 117 -12.63 -1.15 3.03
N LEU A 118 -12.18 -0.84 4.25
CA LEU A 118 -13.04 -0.62 5.41
C LEU A 118 -13.98 0.56 5.16
N CYS A 119 -13.46 1.73 4.75
CA CYS A 119 -14.29 2.89 4.46
C CYS A 119 -15.32 2.61 3.36
N ARG A 120 -14.93 1.93 2.28
CA ARG A 120 -15.87 1.47 1.24
C ARG A 120 -16.92 0.51 1.80
N PHE A 121 -16.48 -0.43 2.65
CA PHE A 121 -17.38 -1.31 3.38
C PHE A 121 -18.21 -0.58 4.46
N VAL A 122 -18.00 0.69 4.77
CA VAL A 122 -18.87 1.42 5.70
C VAL A 122 -19.78 2.37 4.92
N GLY A 123 -19.29 3.00 3.85
CA GLY A 123 -20.04 3.93 3.01
C GLY A 123 -20.94 3.31 1.93
N ASP A 124 -20.51 2.23 1.25
CA ASP A 124 -21.17 1.78 0.00
C ASP A 124 -22.20 0.65 0.21
N GLY A 125 -23.18 0.84 1.10
CA GLY A 125 -24.05 -0.26 1.57
C GLY A 125 -25.54 0.05 1.54
N ILE A 126 -26.35 -1.02 1.48
CA ILE A 126 -27.81 -0.93 1.68
C ILE A 126 -28.14 -0.74 3.16
N GLN A 127 -27.30 -1.28 4.04
CA GLN A 127 -27.41 -1.13 5.51
C GLN A 127 -26.79 0.19 5.97
N SER A 128 -27.22 0.68 7.14
CA SER A 128 -26.68 1.91 7.70
C SER A 128 -25.16 1.81 7.93
N PRO A 129 -24.40 2.90 7.79
CA PRO A 129 -22.97 2.91 8.13
C PRO A 129 -22.69 2.48 9.57
N GLU A 130 -23.62 2.76 10.49
CA GLU A 130 -23.54 2.36 11.90
C GLU A 130 -23.54 0.84 12.05
N ASP A 131 -24.49 0.13 11.42
CA ASP A 131 -24.59 -1.34 11.51
C ASP A 131 -23.36 -2.04 10.91
N ARG A 132 -22.83 -1.48 9.81
CA ARG A 132 -21.66 -2.02 9.12
C ARG A 132 -20.38 -1.79 9.92
N LEU A 133 -20.26 -0.62 10.53
CA LEU A 133 -19.18 -0.32 11.45
C LEU A 133 -19.23 -1.26 12.67
N ASP A 134 -20.40 -1.46 13.25
CA ASP A 134 -20.62 -2.41 14.35
C ASP A 134 -20.17 -3.84 13.98
N THR A 135 -20.46 -4.26 12.75
CA THR A 135 -20.03 -5.56 12.23
C THR A 135 -18.52 -5.70 12.20
N ILE A 136 -17.80 -4.66 11.78
CA ILE A 136 -16.32 -4.64 11.80
C ILE A 136 -15.82 -4.70 13.25
N MET A 137 -16.39 -3.88 14.13
CA MET A 137 -15.98 -3.77 15.53
C MET A 137 -16.15 -5.08 16.30
N ARG A 138 -17.16 -5.89 15.94
CA ARG A 138 -17.42 -7.22 16.51
C ARG A 138 -16.48 -8.29 15.95
N ARG A 139 -16.11 -8.23 14.67
CA ARG A 139 -15.22 -9.22 14.03
C ARG A 139 -13.81 -9.23 14.60
N GLU A 140 -13.30 -8.07 15.02
CA GLU A 140 -11.95 -8.00 15.61
C GLU A 140 -11.86 -8.72 16.96
N VAL A 141 -12.94 -8.75 17.75
CA VAL A 141 -13.00 -9.54 19.00
C VAL A 141 -12.77 -11.04 18.74
N SER A 142 -12.92 -11.49 17.49
CA SER A 142 -12.69 -12.87 17.07
C SER A 142 -11.26 -13.15 16.53
N GLY A 143 -10.35 -12.17 16.46
CA GLY A 143 -8.92 -12.39 16.16
C GLY A 143 -8.55 -12.88 14.75
N GLN A 144 -9.48 -12.89 13.78
CA GLN A 144 -9.28 -13.58 12.49
C GLN A 144 -8.58 -12.76 11.38
N MET A 145 -8.50 -11.43 11.49
CA MET A 145 -7.95 -10.58 10.42
C MET A 145 -6.42 -10.49 10.40
N GLU A 146 -5.76 -10.60 11.57
CA GLU A 146 -4.30 -10.61 11.69
C GLU A 146 -3.68 -11.77 10.90
N SER A 147 -4.35 -12.93 10.88
CA SER A 147 -3.85 -14.16 10.25
C SER A 147 -3.80 -14.11 8.72
N ILE A 148 -4.59 -13.24 8.07
CA ILE A 148 -4.68 -13.21 6.59
C ILE A 148 -3.53 -12.39 5.99
N TYR A 149 -3.04 -11.36 6.70
CA TYR A 149 -2.02 -10.44 6.20
C TYR A 149 -0.61 -10.69 6.76
N GLN A 150 -0.46 -11.66 7.68
CA GLN A 150 0.85 -12.06 8.22
C GLN A 150 1.83 -12.67 7.18
N PRO A 151 1.40 -13.54 6.24
CA PRO A 151 2.35 -14.18 5.33
C PRO A 151 3.08 -13.22 4.37
N PRO A 152 2.44 -12.20 3.75
CA PRO A 152 3.13 -11.33 2.79
C PRO A 152 3.94 -10.17 3.41
N LEU A 153 3.85 -9.89 4.71
CA LEU A 153 4.47 -8.71 5.34
C LEU A 153 5.63 -9.03 6.30
N SER A 154 6.02 -10.30 6.43
CA SER A 154 7.16 -10.65 7.27
C SER A 154 8.46 -10.12 6.64
N PRO A 155 9.23 -9.24 7.31
CA PRO A 155 10.53 -8.82 6.82
C PRO A 155 11.42 -10.06 6.69
N CYS A 156 11.98 -10.31 5.51
CA CYS A 156 13.00 -11.35 5.35
C CYS A 156 14.18 -11.03 6.28
N SER A 157 14.28 -11.79 7.37
CA SER A 157 15.40 -11.72 8.31
C SER A 157 16.63 -12.36 7.68
N TRP A 158 17.44 -11.59 6.95
CA TRP A 158 18.82 -11.98 6.66
C TRP A 158 19.73 -11.20 7.61
N LYS A 159 20.25 -11.94 8.61
CA LYS A 159 21.47 -11.55 9.30
C LYS A 159 22.64 -11.85 8.35
N THR A 160 23.50 -10.87 8.19
CA THR A 160 24.83 -10.97 7.58
C THR A 160 25.66 -12.08 8.22
N SER A 161 26.22 -12.96 7.40
CA SER A 161 27.50 -13.65 7.60
C SER A 161 28.17 -13.85 6.25
#